data_AF-R7UXA5-F1
#
_entry.id   AF-R7UXA5-F1
#
_cell.length_a   1.000
_cell.length_b   1.000
_cell.length_c   1.000
_cell.angle_alpha   90.00
_cell.angle_beta   90.00
_cell.angle_gamma   90.00
#
_symmetry.space_group_name_H-M   'P 1'
#
loop_
_entity.id
_entity.type
_entity.pdbx_description
1 polymer ?
#
loop_
_entity_poly.entity_id
_entity_poly.type
_entity_poly.pdbx_seq_one_letter_code
_entity_poly.pdbx_strand_id
1 'polypeptide(L)'
;MAYNSTEPMEEVSISALDNTTSSLFAMFQYTDAEACFIITRKMLCIASILGVTIAFDSTLTALLLITCERLLAIALPLLHMHRVTRKTARVAIVTTWTLVTVKSSVLFFWNSWVPNAPCSSITTMPKLYGLYVFNPSLFTGVGLIVLLNIAIGIVVAVVKHRVGNRQTSQTAAESMQR
;
A
#
# COMPACT_ATOMS: atom_id res chain seq x y z
N MET A 1 -1.57 -33.63 -26.67
CA MET A 1 -0.82 -32.40 -26.33
C MET A 1 -1.30 -31.95 -24.97
N ALA A 2 -0.41 -31.79 -23.99
CA ALA A 2 -0.78 -31.37 -22.65
C ALA A 2 -0.72 -29.83 -22.54
N TYR A 3 -1.84 -29.21 -22.21
CA TYR A 3 -1.84 -27.85 -21.66
C TYR A 3 -1.86 -27.99 -20.13
N ASN A 4 -0.75 -27.60 -19.51
CA ASN A 4 -0.55 -27.75 -18.08
C ASN A 4 -1.30 -26.63 -17.33
N SER A 5 -2.46 -26.95 -16.74
CA SER A 5 -3.20 -26.00 -15.90
C SER A 5 -2.63 -26.03 -14.49
N THR A 6 -1.95 -24.95 -14.08
CA THR A 6 -1.27 -24.87 -12.77
C THR A 6 -1.41 -23.49 -12.14
N GLU A 7 -2.66 -23.00 -12.04
CA GLU A 7 -3.05 -21.86 -11.19
C GLU A 7 -4.50 -22.10 -10.72
N PRO A 8 -4.69 -22.49 -9.44
CA PRO A 8 -5.70 -21.79 -8.62
C PRO A 8 -5.38 -21.70 -7.11
N MET A 9 -4.17 -22.07 -6.66
CA MET A 9 -3.93 -22.32 -5.23
C MET A 9 -3.50 -21.09 -4.40
N GLU A 10 -2.94 -20.04 -5.03
CA GLU A 10 -2.53 -18.81 -4.32
C GLU A 10 -3.73 -17.88 -3.98
N GLU A 11 -4.70 -17.68 -4.88
CA GLU A 11 -5.84 -16.77 -4.62
C GLU A 11 -6.80 -17.26 -3.51
N VAL A 12 -7.04 -18.58 -3.42
CA VAL A 12 -7.90 -19.18 -2.39
C VAL A 12 -7.27 -19.04 -0.99
N SER A 13 -5.94 -19.09 -0.92
CA SER A 13 -5.20 -18.98 0.34
C SER A 13 -5.24 -17.57 0.92
N ILE A 14 -5.25 -16.54 0.07
CA ILE A 14 -5.30 -15.12 0.48
C ILE A 14 -6.71 -14.76 0.97
N SER A 15 -7.74 -15.10 0.19
CA SER A 15 -9.13 -14.76 0.50
C SER A 15 -9.68 -15.41 1.78
N ALA A 16 -9.25 -16.64 2.11
CA ALA A 16 -9.58 -17.29 3.38
C ALA A 16 -8.90 -16.63 4.60
N LEU A 17 -7.68 -16.11 4.42
CA LEU A 17 -6.95 -15.38 5.45
C LEU A 17 -7.65 -14.04 5.76
N ASP A 18 -8.08 -13.31 4.73
CA ASP A 18 -8.74 -12.02 4.87
C ASP A 18 -10.08 -12.12 5.61
N ASN A 19 -10.92 -13.12 5.31
CA ASN A 19 -12.22 -13.27 5.98
C ASN A 19 -12.10 -13.64 7.48
N THR A 20 -11.09 -14.44 7.83
CA THR A 20 -10.83 -14.83 9.22
C THR A 20 -10.20 -13.68 10.02
N THR A 21 -9.29 -12.92 9.39
CA THR A 21 -8.62 -11.79 10.05
C THR A 21 -9.55 -10.59 10.23
N SER A 22 -10.39 -10.29 9.23
CA SER A 22 -11.36 -9.19 9.29
C SER A 22 -12.48 -9.41 10.31
N SER A 23 -13.00 -10.64 10.44
CA SER A 23 -14.02 -10.97 11.45
C SER A 23 -13.49 -10.87 12.89
N LEU A 24 -12.24 -11.30 13.13
CA LEU A 24 -11.53 -11.05 14.40
C LEU A 24 -11.33 -9.55 14.65
N PHE A 25 -10.87 -8.80 13.65
CA PHE A 25 -10.62 -7.36 13.80
C PHE A 25 -11.92 -6.57 14.06
N ALA A 26 -13.05 -7.00 13.48
CA ALA A 26 -14.37 -6.42 13.73
C ALA A 26 -14.85 -6.70 15.17
N MET A 27 -14.71 -7.94 15.66
CA MET A 27 -15.04 -8.29 17.05
C MET A 27 -14.25 -7.47 18.08
N PHE A 28 -12.94 -7.28 17.84
CA PHE A 28 -12.05 -6.51 18.72
C PHE A 28 -12.32 -4.99 18.71
N GLN A 29 -12.99 -4.46 17.68
CA GLN A 29 -13.27 -3.02 17.54
C GLN A 29 -14.66 -2.61 18.03
N TYR A 30 -15.58 -3.57 18.22
CA TYR A 30 -17.01 -3.29 18.45
C TYR A 30 -17.53 -3.67 19.85
N THR A 31 -16.65 -4.11 20.76
CA THR A 31 -17.05 -4.58 22.09
C THR A 31 -16.71 -3.54 23.17
N ASP A 32 -17.72 -2.88 23.73
CA ASP A 32 -17.54 -1.82 24.76
C ASP A 32 -16.73 -2.28 26.00
N ALA A 33 -16.83 -3.57 26.34
CA ALA A 33 -16.06 -4.16 27.44
C ALA A 33 -14.54 -4.14 27.18
N GLU A 34 -14.12 -4.25 25.92
CA GLU A 34 -12.70 -4.19 25.54
C GLU A 34 -12.18 -2.75 25.53
N ALA A 35 -13.00 -1.76 25.17
CA ALA A 35 -12.61 -0.35 25.27
C ALA A 35 -12.20 0.01 26.71
N CYS A 36 -13.00 -0.37 27.72
CA CYS A 36 -12.65 -0.20 29.13
C CYS A 36 -11.37 -0.96 29.52
N PHE A 37 -11.18 -2.19 29.01
CA PHE A 37 -9.98 -3.00 29.29
C PHE A 37 -8.70 -2.39 28.69
N ILE A 38 -8.79 -1.84 27.47
CA ILE A 38 -7.71 -1.18 26.73
C ILE A 38 -7.33 0.16 27.39
N ILE A 39 -8.30 0.98 27.79
CA ILE A 39 -8.07 2.25 28.51
C ILE A 39 -7.32 2.02 29.82
N THR A 40 -7.58 0.90 30.50
CA THR A 40 -6.90 0.53 31.76
C THR A 40 -5.45 0.06 31.54
N ARG A 41 -5.08 -0.41 30.34
CA ARG A 41 -3.77 -1.02 30.05
C ARG A 41 -3.00 -0.28 28.95
N LYS A 42 -2.07 0.59 29.37
CA LYS A 42 -1.13 1.34 28.52
C LYS A 42 -0.58 0.56 27.32
N MET A 43 -0.09 -0.67 27.54
CA MET A 43 0.51 -1.49 26.48
C MET A 43 -0.50 -1.95 25.42
N LEU A 44 -1.74 -2.28 25.80
CA LEU A 44 -2.81 -2.63 24.85
C LEU A 44 -3.22 -1.41 24.02
N CYS A 45 -3.36 -0.24 24.67
CA CYS A 45 -3.70 1.00 23.99
C CYS A 45 -2.65 1.40 22.93
N ILE A 46 -1.36 1.29 23.26
CA ILE A 46 -0.30 1.56 22.28
C ILE A 46 -0.31 0.49 21.18
N ALA A 47 -0.50 -0.79 21.53
CA ALA A 47 -0.53 -1.88 20.55
C ALA A 47 -1.69 -1.78 19.54
N SER A 48 -2.90 -1.35 19.94
CA SER A 48 -4.03 -1.18 19.01
C SER A 48 -3.79 -0.03 18.03
N ILE A 49 -3.29 1.12 18.50
CA ILE A 49 -2.90 2.26 17.66
C ILE A 49 -1.80 1.84 16.65
N LEU A 50 -0.81 1.06 17.09
CA LEU A 50 0.22 0.53 16.21
C LEU A 50 -0.35 -0.47 15.20
N GLY A 51 -1.24 -1.37 15.59
CA GLY A 51 -1.90 -2.33 14.70
C GLY A 51 -2.66 -1.66 13.57
N VAL A 52 -3.46 -0.63 13.86
CA VAL A 52 -4.16 0.19 12.85
C VAL A 52 -3.17 0.89 11.91
N THR A 53 -2.07 1.42 12.46
CA THR A 53 -1.02 2.09 11.65
C THR A 53 -0.34 1.10 10.70
N ILE A 54 0.03 -0.09 11.19
CA ILE A 54 0.64 -1.17 10.40
C ILE A 54 -0.31 -1.65 9.29
N ALA A 55 -1.59 -1.81 9.58
CA ALA A 55 -2.59 -2.21 8.58
C ALA A 55 -2.72 -1.16 7.46
N PHE A 56 -2.70 0.13 7.81
CA PHE A 56 -2.73 1.22 6.84
C PHE A 56 -1.45 1.28 5.97
N ASP A 57 -0.26 1.25 6.59
CA ASP A 57 1.03 1.24 5.86
C ASP A 57 1.17 -0.02 4.96
N SER A 58 0.63 -1.16 5.39
CA SER A 58 0.57 -2.38 4.58
C SER A 58 -0.35 -2.22 3.37
N THR A 59 -1.52 -1.59 3.56
CA THR A 59 -2.48 -1.28 2.49
C THR A 59 -1.87 -0.34 1.45
N LEU A 60 -1.17 0.73 1.90
CA LEU A 60 -0.42 1.61 1.01
C LEU A 60 0.64 0.83 0.21
N THR A 61 1.41 -0.03 0.88
CA THR A 61 2.47 -0.83 0.22
C THR A 61 1.89 -1.80 -0.81
N ALA A 62 0.75 -2.43 -0.53
CA ALA A 62 0.04 -3.29 -1.49
C ALA A 62 -0.48 -2.49 -2.71
N LEU A 63 -1.09 -1.33 -2.49
CA LEU A 63 -1.55 -0.44 -3.57
C LEU A 63 -0.37 0.02 -4.46
N LEU A 64 0.75 0.40 -3.85
CA LEU A 64 1.98 0.76 -4.56
C LEU A 64 2.51 -0.41 -5.41
N LEU A 65 2.50 -1.64 -4.87
CA LEU A 65 2.93 -2.84 -5.58
C LEU A 65 2.07 -3.09 -6.83
N ILE A 66 0.75 -3.16 -6.66
CA ILE A 66 -0.22 -3.35 -7.75
C ILE A 66 -0.06 -2.25 -8.81
N THR A 67 0.08 -1.00 -8.38
CA THR A 67 0.25 0.15 -9.30
C THR A 67 1.56 0.04 -10.10
N CYS A 68 2.65 -0.42 -9.47
CA CYS A 68 3.92 -0.68 -10.17
C CYS A 68 3.81 -1.83 -11.18
N GLU A 69 3.12 -2.93 -10.84
CA GLU A 69 2.90 -4.05 -11.76
C GLU A 69 2.12 -3.60 -13.01
N ARG A 70 1.06 -2.82 -12.83
CA ARG A 70 0.28 -2.24 -13.94
C ARG A 70 1.13 -1.29 -14.80
N LEU A 71 1.90 -0.39 -14.19
CA LEU A 71 2.81 0.52 -14.92
C LEU A 71 3.78 -0.26 -15.82
N LEU A 72 4.39 -1.34 -15.30
CA LEU A 72 5.39 -2.11 -16.03
C LEU A 72 4.81 -2.97 -17.15
N ALA A 73 3.64 -3.57 -16.93
CA ALA A 73 2.92 -4.33 -17.96
C ALA A 73 2.58 -3.44 -19.19
N ILE A 74 2.31 -2.16 -18.96
CA ILE A 74 2.01 -1.19 -20.03
C ILE A 74 3.31 -0.65 -20.67
N ALA A 75 4.33 -0.36 -19.87
CA ALA A 75 5.55 0.31 -20.34
C ALA A 75 6.48 -0.59 -21.16
N LEU A 76 6.69 -1.85 -20.75
CA LEU A 76 7.55 -2.81 -21.44
C LEU A 76 6.87 -4.19 -21.53
N PRO A 77 6.19 -4.51 -22.66
CA PRO A 77 5.42 -5.76 -22.78
C PRO A 77 6.26 -7.05 -22.91
N LEU A 78 7.59 -6.99 -22.70
CA LEU A 78 8.53 -8.09 -22.95
C LEU A 78 9.68 -8.14 -21.90
N LEU A 79 10.94 -8.14 -22.37
CA LEU A 79 11.87 -9.21 -22.02
C LEU A 79 12.75 -8.99 -20.76
N HIS A 80 12.51 -7.96 -19.94
CA HIS A 80 13.46 -7.62 -18.86
C HIS A 80 12.94 -6.99 -17.56
N MET A 81 11.62 -6.93 -17.32
CA MET A 81 11.10 -6.18 -16.16
C MET A 81 11.07 -6.93 -14.82
N HIS A 82 10.80 -8.24 -14.79
CA HIS A 82 10.57 -8.98 -13.53
C HIS A 82 11.73 -8.87 -12.51
N ARG A 83 12.99 -8.74 -12.98
CA ARG A 83 14.18 -8.63 -12.12
C ARG A 83 14.30 -7.26 -11.43
N VAL A 84 13.78 -6.19 -12.04
CA VAL A 84 13.86 -4.83 -11.48
C VAL A 84 12.70 -4.61 -10.49
N THR A 85 11.48 -5.02 -10.83
CA THR A 85 10.31 -4.90 -9.94
C THR A 85 10.54 -5.60 -8.62
N ARG A 86 11.03 -6.85 -8.63
CA ARG A 86 11.26 -7.62 -7.40
C ARG A 86 12.27 -6.95 -6.45
N LYS A 87 13.25 -6.23 -6.98
CA LYS A 87 14.19 -5.46 -6.15
C LYS A 87 13.52 -4.22 -5.55
N THR A 88 12.84 -3.41 -6.37
CA THR A 88 12.19 -2.19 -5.91
C THR A 88 11.05 -2.48 -4.93
N ALA A 89 10.22 -3.50 -5.19
CA ALA A 89 9.18 -3.96 -4.28
C ALA A 89 9.74 -4.45 -2.95
N ARG A 90 10.81 -5.27 -2.97
CA ARG A 90 11.47 -5.74 -1.74
C ARG A 90 12.09 -4.59 -0.94
N VAL A 91 12.71 -3.63 -1.62
CA VAL A 91 13.24 -2.42 -0.97
C VAL A 91 12.09 -1.61 -0.37
N ALA A 92 11.00 -1.36 -1.11
CA ALA A 92 9.83 -0.64 -0.62
C ALA A 92 9.25 -1.29 0.65
N ILE A 93 9.01 -2.60 0.62
CA ILE A 93 8.54 -3.39 1.77
C ILE A 93 9.50 -3.24 2.96
N VAL A 94 10.82 -3.46 2.76
CA VAL A 94 11.81 -3.30 3.84
C VAL A 94 11.87 -1.87 4.37
N THR A 95 11.77 -0.85 3.51
CA THR A 95 11.70 0.54 3.94
C THR A 95 10.44 0.82 4.74
N THR A 96 9.26 0.34 4.33
CA THR A 96 8.02 0.48 5.11
C THR A 96 8.18 -0.18 6.48
N TRP A 97 8.61 -1.44 6.55
CA TRP A 97 8.79 -2.15 7.83
C TRP A 97 9.80 -1.47 8.76
N THR A 98 10.92 -0.98 8.24
CA THR A 98 11.90 -0.24 9.05
C THR A 98 11.34 1.10 9.51
N LEU A 99 10.62 1.85 8.66
CA LEU A 99 9.97 3.11 9.01
C LEU A 99 8.89 2.92 10.09
N VAL A 100 8.08 1.87 9.95
CA VAL A 100 7.05 1.42 10.90
C VAL A 100 7.69 1.05 12.23
N THR A 101 8.78 0.26 12.22
CA THR A 101 9.49 -0.15 13.44
C THR A 101 10.07 1.08 14.17
N VAL A 102 10.74 1.99 13.44
CA VAL A 102 11.28 3.24 14.01
C VAL A 102 10.17 4.11 14.59
N LYS A 103 9.07 4.34 13.87
CA LYS A 103 7.89 5.07 14.41
C LYS A 103 7.33 4.40 15.65
N SER A 104 7.22 3.07 15.65
CA SER A 104 6.72 2.29 16.79
C SER A 104 7.60 2.47 18.02
N SER A 105 8.93 2.35 17.85
CA SER A 105 9.89 2.61 18.93
C SER A 105 9.79 4.04 19.46
N VAL A 106 9.70 5.05 18.59
CA VAL A 106 9.54 6.45 19.02
C VAL A 106 8.24 6.65 19.80
N LEU A 107 7.13 6.01 19.39
CA LEU A 107 5.86 6.08 20.13
C LEU A 107 5.95 5.39 21.51
N PHE A 108 6.69 4.29 21.62
CA PHE A 108 6.97 3.63 22.90
C PHE A 108 7.78 4.52 23.86
N PHE A 109 8.78 5.25 23.37
CA PHE A 109 9.59 6.15 24.20
C PHE A 109 8.93 7.52 24.46
N TRP A 110 8.12 8.03 23.52
CA TRP A 110 7.59 9.41 23.52
C TRP A 110 6.06 9.47 23.55
N ASN A 111 5.41 8.63 24.37
CA ASN A 111 3.97 8.73 24.64
C ASN A 111 3.68 9.67 25.82
N SER A 112 2.58 10.42 25.72
CA SER A 112 2.02 11.21 26.82
C SER A 112 0.79 10.52 27.42
N TRP A 113 0.85 9.19 27.59
CA TRP A 113 -0.30 8.40 28.04
C TRP A 113 -0.73 8.78 29.47
N VAL A 114 -2.03 9.06 29.62
CA VAL A 114 -2.69 9.37 30.90
C VAL A 114 -3.70 8.26 31.22
N PRO A 115 -3.72 7.71 32.45
CA PRO A 115 -4.71 6.70 32.83
C PRO A 115 -6.13 7.26 32.74
N ASN A 116 -7.09 6.43 32.35
CA ASN A 116 -8.52 6.75 32.15
C ASN A 116 -8.80 7.78 31.03
N ALA A 117 -7.81 8.24 30.28
CA ALA A 117 -8.04 8.99 29.05
C ALA A 117 -8.48 8.03 27.92
N PRO A 118 -9.36 8.46 26.98
CA PRO A 118 -9.73 7.63 25.84
C PRO A 118 -8.49 7.30 25.01
N CYS A 119 -8.33 6.01 24.68
CA CYS A 119 -7.23 5.52 23.86
C CYS A 119 -7.41 5.97 22.40
N SER A 120 -6.91 7.16 22.09
CA SER A 120 -6.92 7.73 20.74
C SER A 120 -5.51 8.18 20.36
N SER A 121 -5.18 8.08 19.08
CA SER A 121 -3.94 8.63 18.53
C SER A 121 -3.79 10.13 18.85
N ILE A 122 -4.91 10.88 18.89
CA ILE A 122 -4.93 12.33 19.11
C ILE A 122 -4.58 12.70 20.58
N THR A 123 -4.97 11.86 21.54
CA THR A 123 -4.71 12.06 22.97
C THR A 123 -3.39 11.43 23.43
N THR A 124 -2.97 10.34 22.80
CA THR A 124 -1.78 9.56 23.19
C THR A 124 -0.49 10.07 22.51
N MET A 125 -0.59 10.55 21.27
CA MET A 125 0.54 11.15 20.56
C MET A 125 0.69 12.64 20.93
N PRO A 126 1.90 13.11 21.28
CA PRO A 126 2.12 14.54 21.45
C PRO A 126 1.94 15.27 20.12
N LYS A 127 1.39 16.49 20.16
CA LYS A 127 1.05 17.30 18.96
C LYS A 127 2.21 17.45 17.97
N LEU A 128 3.44 17.55 18.48
CA LEU A 128 4.67 17.61 17.67
C LEU A 128 4.89 16.34 16.85
N TYR A 129 4.63 15.15 17.41
CA TYR A 129 4.73 13.87 16.68
C TYR A 129 3.68 13.77 15.58
N GLY A 130 2.45 14.21 15.85
CA GLY A 130 1.39 14.34 14.84
C GLY A 130 1.82 15.22 13.66
N LEU A 131 2.39 16.40 13.96
CA LEU A 131 2.81 17.37 12.95
C LEU A 131 4.05 16.94 12.15
N TYR A 132 5.11 16.45 12.81
CA TYR A 132 6.40 16.18 12.17
C TYR A 132 6.61 14.74 11.72
N VAL A 133 5.83 13.77 12.21
CA VAL A 133 6.05 12.34 11.91
C VAL A 133 4.83 11.71 11.23
N PHE A 134 3.61 11.97 11.74
CA PHE A 134 2.41 11.35 11.21
C PHE A 134 1.93 12.01 9.91
N ASN A 135 1.66 13.32 9.93
CA ASN A 135 1.23 14.10 8.76
C ASN A 135 2.14 13.93 7.53
N PRO A 136 3.47 14.19 7.59
CA PRO A 136 4.32 14.03 6.41
C PRO A 136 4.40 12.59 5.92
N SER A 137 4.25 11.59 6.80
CA SER A 137 4.17 10.18 6.37
C SER A 137 2.90 9.91 5.56
N LEU A 138 1.74 10.41 6.01
CA LEU A 138 0.48 10.29 5.28
C LEU A 138 0.54 11.01 3.93
N PHE A 139 0.97 12.27 3.92
CA PHE A 139 1.08 13.07 2.68
C PHE A 139 2.08 12.45 1.70
N THR A 140 3.20 11.89 2.19
CA THR A 140 4.16 11.18 1.32
C THR A 140 3.56 9.90 0.76
N GLY A 141 2.89 9.08 1.59
CA GLY A 141 2.24 7.84 1.14
C GLY A 141 1.17 8.07 0.08
N VAL A 142 0.22 8.98 0.35
CA VAL A 142 -0.83 9.35 -0.60
C VAL A 142 -0.24 10.05 -1.84
N GLY A 143 0.74 10.93 -1.66
CA GLY A 143 1.43 11.62 -2.75
C GLY A 143 2.13 10.66 -3.71
N LEU A 144 2.81 9.62 -3.20
CA LEU A 144 3.42 8.58 -4.02
C LEU A 144 2.38 7.79 -4.82
N ILE A 145 1.25 7.43 -4.22
CA ILE A 145 0.14 6.76 -4.92
C ILE A 145 -0.40 7.65 -6.05
N VAL A 146 -0.66 8.93 -5.78
CA VAL A 146 -1.15 9.88 -6.79
C VAL A 146 -0.15 10.06 -7.93
N LEU A 147 1.14 10.25 -7.61
CA LEU A 147 2.21 10.38 -8.62
C LEU A 147 2.33 9.14 -9.52
N LEU A 148 2.24 7.93 -8.95
CA LEU A 148 2.28 6.69 -9.72
C LEU A 148 1.04 6.50 -10.61
N ASN A 149 -0.14 6.88 -10.13
CA ASN A 149 -1.37 6.86 -10.94
C ASN A 149 -1.30 7.87 -12.11
N ILE A 150 -0.75 9.07 -11.87
CA ILE A 150 -0.49 10.05 -12.94
C ILE A 150 0.53 9.50 -13.94
N ALA A 151 1.60 8.84 -13.48
CA ALA A 151 2.59 8.21 -14.34
C ALA A 151 1.98 7.14 -15.25
N ILE A 152 1.06 6.30 -14.75
CA ILE A 152 0.29 5.35 -15.58
C ILE A 152 -0.48 6.11 -16.67
N GLY A 153 -1.21 7.17 -16.31
CA GLY A 153 -1.96 7.98 -17.28
C GLY A 153 -1.08 8.55 -18.40
N ILE A 154 0.11 9.06 -18.05
CA ILE A 154 1.09 9.57 -19.01
C ILE A 154 1.60 8.45 -19.92
N VAL A 155 1.99 7.30 -19.38
CA VAL A 155 2.48 6.15 -20.18
C VAL A 155 1.40 5.67 -21.16
N VAL A 156 0.16 5.50 -20.71
CA VAL A 156 -0.97 5.10 -21.58
C VAL A 156 -1.22 6.12 -22.69
N ALA A 157 -1.19 7.42 -22.38
CA ALA A 157 -1.36 8.48 -23.38
C ALA A 157 -0.23 8.46 -24.43
N VAL A 158 1.02 8.29 -24.01
CA VAL A 158 2.17 8.17 -24.92
C VAL A 158 2.06 6.92 -25.80
N VAL A 159 1.72 5.76 -25.24
CA VAL A 159 1.54 4.51 -26.02
C VAL A 159 0.41 4.67 -27.04
N LYS A 160 -0.74 5.22 -26.63
CA LYS A 160 -1.88 5.48 -27.54
C LYS A 160 -1.49 6.41 -28.68
N HIS A 161 -0.77 7.49 -28.40
CA HIS A 161 -0.28 8.41 -29.43
C HIS A 161 0.73 7.75 -30.37
N ARG A 162 1.63 6.89 -29.87
CA ARG A 162 2.58 6.14 -30.71
C ARG A 162 1.89 5.13 -31.64
N VAL A 163 0.83 4.47 -31.17
CA VAL A 163 0.03 3.53 -32.00
C VAL A 163 -0.73 4.28 -33.09
N GLY A 164 -1.45 5.36 -32.75
CA GLY A 164 -2.16 6.16 -33.75
C GLY A 164 -1.24 6.70 -34.84
N ASN A 165 -0.08 7.22 -34.47
CA ASN A 165 0.89 7.75 -35.43
C ASN A 165 1.45 6.68 -36.38
N ARG A 166 1.56 5.41 -35.94
CA ARG A 166 1.96 4.28 -36.79
C ARG A 166 0.88 3.91 -37.81
N GLN A 167 -0.39 3.90 -37.42
CA GLN A 167 -1.50 3.63 -38.34
C GLN A 167 -1.56 4.68 -39.46
N THR A 168 -1.48 5.97 -39.12
CA THR A 168 -1.48 7.04 -40.13
C THR A 168 -0.32 6.91 -41.12
N SER A 169 0.88 6.55 -40.65
CA SER A 169 2.03 6.28 -41.52
C SER A 169 1.82 5.09 -42.45
N GLN A 170 1.15 4.04 -41.98
CA GLN A 170 0.89 2.82 -42.76
C GLN A 170 -0.16 3.07 -43.86
N THR A 171 -1.26 3.77 -43.53
CA THR A 171 -2.28 4.16 -44.52
C THR A 171 -1.73 5.12 -45.58
N ALA A 172 -0.84 6.04 -45.18
CA ALA A 172 -0.16 6.94 -46.13
C ALA A 172 0.74 6.15 -47.11
N ALA A 173 1.50 5.17 -46.62
CA ALA A 173 2.34 4.32 -47.45
C ALA A 173 1.53 3.49 -48.47
N GLU A 174 0.42 2.87 -48.04
CA GLU A 174 -0.47 2.12 -48.93
C GLU A 174 -1.12 3.01 -50.00
N SER A 175 -1.40 4.28 -49.69
CA SER A 175 -2.00 5.22 -50.66
C SER A 175 -1.05 5.68 -51.77
N MET A 176 0.28 5.60 -51.56
CA MET A 176 1.29 5.94 -52.56
C MET A 176 1.63 4.79 -53.52
N GLN A 177 1.14 3.58 -53.24
CA GLN A 177 1.50 2.36 -53.96
C GLN A 177 0.44 1.92 -54.98
N ARG A 178 -0.50 2.81 -55.33
CA ARG A 178 -1.72 2.54 -56.10
C ARG A 178 -1.96 3.61 -57.17
#